data_AF-B7GIP6-F1
#
_entry.id   AF-B7GIP6-F1
#
_cell.length_a   1.000
_cell.length_b   1.000
_cell.length_c   1.000
_cell.angle_alpha   90.00
_cell.angle_beta   90.00
_cell.angle_gamma   90.00
#
_symmetry.space_group_name_H-M   'P 1'
#
loop_
_entity.id
_entity.type
_entity.pdbx_description
1 polymer ?
#
loop_
_entity_poly.entity_id
_entity_poly.type
_entity_poly.pdbx_seq_one_letter_code
_entity_poly.pdbx_strand_id
1 'polypeptide(L)'
;MRKDGWEPCPRCGSNRVEQRGKWFFFWVFLTSGGCLVWLGFLFFPLWIFAALLIIASPLSFLIPKMNQCKDCKYAWKVNKEKDMKA
;
A
#
# COMPACT_ATOMS: atom_id res chain seq x y z
N MET A 1 -22.09 3.20 -7.66
CA MET A 1 -20.74 2.95 -7.14
C MET A 1 -20.81 2.80 -5.64
N ARG A 2 -20.24 1.73 -5.07
CA ARG A 2 -20.21 1.58 -3.61
C ARG A 2 -19.31 2.66 -2.99
N LYS A 3 -19.61 3.04 -1.74
CA LYS A 3 -18.87 4.09 -0.99
C LYS A 3 -17.41 3.71 -0.69
N ASP A 4 -17.08 2.43 -0.79
CA ASP A 4 -15.74 1.86 -0.63
C ASP A 4 -14.85 2.07 -1.88
N GLY A 5 -15.42 2.53 -3.01
CA GLY A 5 -14.68 2.71 -4.27
C GLY A 5 -14.37 1.39 -4.98
N TRP A 6 -15.11 0.33 -4.66
CA TRP A 6 -14.98 -0.97 -5.31
C TRP A 6 -15.63 -0.94 -6.71
N GLU A 7 -14.91 -1.44 -7.70
CA GLU A 7 -15.36 -1.59 -9.09
C GLU A 7 -14.84 -2.92 -9.69
N PRO A 8 -15.55 -3.56 -10.63
CA PRO A 8 -15.10 -4.80 -11.28
C PRO A 8 -13.84 -4.59 -12.13
N CYS A 9 -13.01 -5.64 -12.36
CA CYS A 9 -11.78 -5.51 -13.16
C CYS A 9 -12.15 -5.00 -14.58
N PRO A 10 -11.62 -3.85 -15.04
CA PRO A 10 -11.93 -3.32 -16.37
C PRO A 10 -11.37 -4.20 -17.49
N ARG A 11 -10.43 -5.10 -17.17
CA ARG A 11 -9.80 -5.99 -18.14
C ARG A 11 -10.52 -7.34 -18.28
N CYS A 12 -10.98 -7.94 -17.18
CA CYS A 12 -11.56 -9.28 -17.19
C CYS A 12 -13.00 -9.37 -16.70
N GLY A 13 -13.60 -8.26 -16.24
CA GLY A 13 -14.96 -8.23 -15.70
C GLY A 13 -15.15 -9.03 -14.41
N SER A 14 -14.09 -9.60 -13.82
CA SER A 14 -14.20 -10.36 -12.58
C SER A 14 -14.57 -9.48 -11.39
N ASN A 15 -15.44 -10.00 -10.52
CA ASN A 15 -15.81 -9.42 -9.24
C ASN A 15 -14.80 -9.76 -8.11
N ARG A 16 -13.74 -10.52 -8.39
CA ARG A 16 -12.69 -10.81 -7.40
C ARG A 16 -11.65 -9.69 -7.36
N VAL A 17 -12.01 -8.60 -6.68
CA VAL A 17 -11.16 -7.41 -6.53
C VAL A 17 -10.87 -7.17 -5.05
N GLU A 18 -9.59 -7.03 -4.72
CA GLU A 18 -9.07 -6.72 -3.41
C GLU A 18 -8.67 -5.24 -3.35
N GLN A 19 -9.18 -4.52 -2.35
CA GLN A 19 -8.84 -3.11 -2.15
C GLN A 19 -7.65 -3.02 -1.20
N ARG A 20 -6.47 -2.63 -1.72
CA ARG A 20 -5.31 -2.37 -0.87
C ARG A 20 -5.43 -0.97 -0.30
N GLY A 21 -5.69 -0.91 1.01
CA GLY A 21 -5.83 0.31 1.78
C GLY A 21 -4.49 0.90 2.23
N LYS A 22 -4.53 2.16 2.66
CA LYS A 22 -3.37 2.89 3.23
C LYS A 22 -2.73 2.16 4.41
N TRP A 23 -3.55 1.53 5.25
CA TRP A 23 -3.12 0.73 6.38
C TRP A 23 -2.26 -0.48 5.99
N PHE A 24 -2.55 -1.11 4.86
CA PHE A 24 -1.75 -2.24 4.37
C PHE A 24 -0.34 -1.79 4.02
N PHE A 25 -0.19 -0.67 3.30
CA PHE A 25 1.13 -0.13 2.97
C PHE A 25 1.87 0.33 4.23
N PHE A 26 1.20 1.00 5.17
CA PHE A 26 1.81 1.41 6.43
C PHE A 26 2.38 0.22 7.21
N TRP A 27 1.59 -0.86 7.36
CA TRP A 27 2.07 -2.07 8.02
C TRP A 27 3.25 -2.72 7.28
N VAL A 28 3.19 -2.81 5.95
CA VAL A 28 4.30 -3.36 5.15
C VAL A 28 5.58 -2.54 5.34
N PHE A 29 5.49 -1.20 5.31
CA PHE A 29 6.62 -0.32 5.53
C PHE A 29 7.17 -0.45 6.95
N LEU A 30 6.31 -0.50 7.97
CA LEU A 30 6.69 -0.64 9.36
C LEU A 30 7.36 -2.01 9.65
N THR A 31 6.77 -3.10 9.17
CA THR A 31 7.32 -4.45 9.36
C THR A 31 8.62 -4.62 8.56
N SER A 32 8.68 -4.14 7.32
CA SER A 32 9.93 -4.20 6.54
C SER A 32 11.04 -3.35 7.16
N GLY A 33 10.73 -2.13 7.62
CA GLY A 33 11.65 -1.26 8.33
C GLY A 33 12.16 -1.91 9.62
N GLY A 34 11.28 -2.52 10.42
CA GLY A 34 11.65 -3.26 11.63
C GLY A 34 12.58 -4.45 11.35
N CYS A 35 12.30 -5.24 10.30
CA CYS A 35 13.20 -6.32 9.88
C CYS A 35 14.57 -5.79 9.40
N LEU A 36 14.61 -4.65 8.71
CA LEU A 36 15.86 -4.01 8.29
C LEU A 36 16.67 -3.49 9.48
N VAL A 37 16.05 -2.98 10.54
CA VAL A 37 16.76 -2.58 11.77
C VAL A 37 17.45 -3.79 12.42
N TRP A 38 16.76 -4.94 12.44
CA TRP A 38 17.34 -6.19 12.97
C TRP A 38 18.53 -6.67 12.14
N LEU A 39 18.43 -6.65 10.81
CA LEU A 39 19.53 -6.98 9.90
C LEU A 39 20.67 -5.95 9.95
N GLY A 40 20.34 -4.68 10.15
CA GLY A 40 21.29 -3.60 10.28
C GLY A 40 22.18 -3.73 11.51
N PHE A 41 21.75 -4.45 12.57
CA PHE A 41 22.61 -4.75 13.71
C PHE A 41 23.87 -5.53 13.29
N LEU A 42 23.79 -6.33 12.22
CA LEU A 42 24.92 -7.07 11.64
C LEU A 42 25.77 -6.24 10.66
N PHE A 43 25.18 -5.22 10.04
CA PHE A 43 25.81 -4.35 9.03
C PHE A 43 25.49 -2.88 9.31
N PHE A 44 26.43 -2.17 9.93
CA PHE A 44 26.32 -0.76 10.32
C PHE A 44 25.73 0.20 9.25
N PRO A 45 26.09 0.13 7.95
CA PRO A 45 25.52 1.05 6.95
C PRO A 45 24.03 0.81 6.62
N LEU A 46 23.48 -0.37 6.93
CA LEU A 46 22.06 -0.68 6.66
C LEU A 46 21.10 0.05 7.62
N TRP A 47 21.58 0.55 8.77
CA TRP A 47 20.79 1.36 9.69
C TRP A 47 20.30 2.67 9.09
N ILE A 48 21.11 3.29 8.22
CA ILE A 48 20.75 4.56 7.56
C ILE A 48 19.55 4.33 6.64
N PHE A 49 19.55 3.22 5.88
CA PHE A 49 18.43 2.84 5.02
C PHE A 49 17.19 2.45 5.83
N ALA A 50 17.36 1.74 6.94
CA ALA A 50 16.26 1.38 7.84
C ALA A 50 15.60 2.62 8.44
N ALA A 51 16.39 3.56 8.96
CA ALA A 51 15.90 4.83 9.49
C ALA A 51 15.19 5.67 8.43
N LEU A 52 15.75 5.75 7.21
CA LEU A 52 15.14 6.45 6.09
C LEU A 52 13.78 5.85 5.71
N LEU A 53 13.68 4.51 5.67
CA LEU A 53 12.44 3.77 5.39
C LEU A 53 11.36 4.01 6.45
N ILE A 54 11.75 4.03 7.73
CA ILE A 54 10.83 4.30 8.84
C ILE A 54 10.34 5.75 8.80
N ILE A 55 11.24 6.71 8.54
CA ILE A 55 10.89 8.13 8.39
C ILE A 55 10.02 8.36 7.14
N ALA A 56 10.21 7.57 6.09
CA ALA A 56 9.39 7.61 4.87
C ALA A 56 8.05 6.85 5.02
N SER A 57 7.86 6.04 6.06
CA SER A 57 6.62 5.33 6.36
C SER A 57 5.36 6.20 6.33
N PRO A 58 5.34 7.44 6.88
CA PRO A 58 4.18 8.33 6.82
C PRO A 58 3.86 8.80 5.41
N LEU A 59 4.84 8.86 4.48
CA LEU A 59 4.55 9.18 3.08
C LEU A 59 3.68 8.11 2.41
N SER A 60 3.67 6.88 2.93
CA SER A 60 2.78 5.81 2.46
C SER A 60 1.29 6.18 2.59
N PHE A 61 0.96 7.13 3.48
CA PHE A 61 -0.41 7.62 3.66
C PHE A 61 -0.90 8.53 2.52
N LEU A 62 0.03 9.07 1.72
CA LEU A 62 -0.26 9.81 0.48
C LEU A 62 -0.56 8.85 -0.68
N ILE A 63 -0.22 7.56 -0.57
CA ILE A 63 -0.50 6.59 -1.64
C ILE A 63 -2.03 6.41 -1.74
N PRO A 64 -2.63 6.67 -2.91
CA PRO A 64 -4.06 6.48 -3.10
C PRO A 64 -4.44 5.01 -2.94
N LYS A 65 -5.66 4.75 -2.49
CA LYS A 65 -6.19 3.37 -2.44
C LYS A 65 -6.16 2.79 -3.85
N MET A 66 -5.73 1.54 -3.96
CA MET A 66 -5.64 0.82 -5.23
C MET A 66 -6.52 -0.41 -5.18
N ASN A 67 -7.28 -0.63 -6.25
CA ASN A 67 -8.00 -1.88 -6.48
C ASN A 67 -7.06 -2.81 -7.24
N GLN A 68 -6.94 -4.06 -6.79
CA GLN A 68 -6.19 -5.09 -7.48
C GLN A 68 -7.11 -6.29 -7.69
N CYS A 69 -7.23 -6.74 -8.93
CA CYS A 69 -7.98 -7.96 -9.22
C CYS A 69 -7.13 -9.20 -8.95
N LYS A 70 -7.74 -10.23 -8.36
CA LYS A 70 -7.06 -11.51 -8.08
C LYS A 70 -6.89 -12.39 -9.32
N ASP A 71 -7.80 -12.29 -10.28
CA ASP A 71 -7.75 -13.10 -11.51
C ASP A 71 -6.77 -12.50 -12.52
N CYS A 72 -7.00 -11.22 -12.90
CA CYS A 72 -6.22 -10.54 -13.94
C CYS A 72 -4.88 -9.97 -13.40
N LYS A 73 -4.66 -10.00 -12.07
CA LYS A 73 -3.56 -9.31 -11.34
C LYS A 73 -3.41 -7.81 -11.65
N TYR A 74 -4.33 -7.25 -12.40
CA TYR A 74 -4.34 -5.86 -12.80
C TYR A 74 -4.66 -4.98 -11.60
N ALA A 75 -3.88 -3.92 -11.42
CA ALA A 75 -4.08 -2.94 -10.38
C ALA A 75 -4.42 -1.59 -11.00
N TRP A 76 -5.40 -0.89 -10.45
CA TRP A 76 -5.81 0.43 -10.89
C TRP A 76 -6.17 1.33 -9.71
N LYS A 77 -6.12 2.64 -9.93
CA LYS A 77 -6.44 3.63 -8.89
C LYS A 77 -7.93 3.64 -8.63
N VAL A 78 -8.31 3.59 -7.35
CA VAL A 78 -9.69 3.85 -6.94
C VAL A 78 -9.98 5.32 -7.21
N ASN A 79 -11.03 5.60 -8.00
CA ASN A 79 -11.40 6.98 -8.27
C ASN A 79 -11.98 7.61 -6.98
N LYS A 80 -11.22 8.56 -6.42
CA LYS A 80 -11.29 9.00 -5.02
C LYS A 80 -12.03 10.32 -4.82
N GLU A 81 -13.03 10.62 -5.63
CA GLU A 81 -13.80 11.89 -5.49
C GLU A 81 -14.49 12.05 -4.11
N LYS A 82 -14.53 11.00 -3.26
CA LYS A 82 -15.23 10.99 -1.96
C LYS A 82 -14.35 10.77 -0.72
N ASP A 83 -13.04 10.57 -0.88
CA ASP A 83 -12.12 10.33 0.24
C ASP A 83 -11.38 11.62 0.69
N MET A 84 -11.66 12.78 0.05
CA MET A 84 -11.12 14.11 0.40
C MET A 84 -12.04 14.92 1.35
N LYS A 85 -13.15 14.34 1.81
CA LYS A 85 -14.05 14.92 2.82
C LYS A 85 -14.27 13.94 3.97
N ALA A 86 -13.23 13.67 4.75
CA ALA A 86 -13.32 13.06 6.08
C ALA A 86 -12.11 13.48 6.90
#